data_AF-A0A950P8B4-F1
#
_entry.id   AF-A0A950P8B4-F1
#
_cell.length_a   1.000
_cell.length_b   1.000
_cell.length_c   1.000
_cell.angle_alpha   90.00
_cell.angle_beta   90.00
_cell.angle_gamma   90.00
#
_symmetry.space_group_name_H-M   'P 1'
#
loop_
_entity.id
_entity.type
_entity.pdbx_description
1 polymer ?
#
loop_
_entity_poly.entity_id
_entity_poly.type
_entity_poly.pdbx_seq_one_letter_code
_entity_poly.pdbx_strand_id
1 'polypeptide(L)' 'MRLYAKYAVLGLLLALGLAPPAAAQLAFRCDVFERDALGAWNATEPVTVDTHIGLVDIMPGHPVSTTVARILDREC' A
#
# COMPACT_ATOMS: atom_id res chain seq x y z
N MET A 1 18.27 12.68 -39.40
CA MET A 1 18.20 11.54 -38.46
C MET A 1 18.26 12.07 -37.03
N ARG A 2 17.12 12.38 -36.38
CA ARG A 2 17.07 13.00 -35.04
C ARG A 2 15.98 12.42 -34.11
N LEU A 3 15.27 11.37 -34.55
CA LEU A 3 14.14 10.79 -33.82
C LEU A 3 14.54 9.68 -32.82
N TYR A 4 15.68 9.02 -33.00
CA TYR A 4 16.09 7.87 -32.18
C TYR A 4 16.49 8.20 -30.75
N ALA A 5 16.96 9.42 -30.47
CA ALA A 5 17.47 9.77 -29.15
C ALA A 5 16.37 9.90 -28.09
N LYS A 6 15.13 10.25 -28.46
CA LYS A 6 14.04 10.45 -27.50
C LYS A 6 13.44 9.14 -26.99
N TYR A 7 13.43 8.09 -27.82
CA TYR A 7 12.89 6.78 -27.43
C TYR A 7 13.83 5.99 -26.51
N ALA A 8 15.14 6.22 -26.61
CA ALA A 8 16.12 5.58 -25.73
C ALA A 8 15.96 6.04 -24.26
N VAL A 9 15.61 7.30 -24.04
CA VAL A 9 15.42 7.85 -22.69
C VAL A 9 14.16 7.28 -22.03
N LEU A 10 13.08 7.08 -22.79
CA LEU A 10 11.87 6.45 -22.26
C LEU A 10 12.11 4.98 -21.90
N GLY A 11 12.84 4.24 -22.76
CA GLY A 11 13.24 2.86 -22.48
C GLY A 11 14.14 2.73 -21.24
N LEU A 12 15.01 3.71 -21.00
CA LEU A 12 15.87 3.75 -19.82
C LEU A 12 15.09 4.04 -18.53
N LEU A 13 14.07 4.90 -18.58
CA LEU A 13 13.22 5.20 -17.42
C LEU A 13 12.35 4.00 -16.99
N LEU A 14 11.86 3.19 -17.95
CA LEU A 14 11.19 1.93 -17.62
C LEU A 14 12.16 0.87 -17.09
N ALA A 15 13.38 0.79 -17.65
CA ALA A 15 14.40 -0.16 -17.20
C ALA A 15 14.98 0.17 -15.82
N LEU A 16 14.96 1.45 -15.43
CA LEU A 16 15.45 1.91 -14.13
C LEU A 16 14.50 1.61 -12.96
N GLY A 17 13.32 1.02 -13.20
CA GLY A 17 12.59 0.24 -12.18
C GLY A 17 12.45 0.91 -10.81
N LEU A 18 12.39 2.24 -10.77
CA LEU A 18 12.27 3.04 -9.55
C LEU A 18 10.81 3.33 -9.21
N ALA A 19 9.88 2.64 -9.87
CA ALA A 19 8.59 2.39 -9.27
C ALA A 19 8.80 1.22 -8.29
N PRO A 20 8.76 1.43 -6.96
CA PRO A 20 8.68 0.30 -6.06
C PRO A 20 7.52 -0.58 -6.55
N PRO A 21 7.71 -1.90 -6.66
CA PRO A 21 6.64 -2.75 -7.13
C PRO A 21 5.44 -2.52 -6.21
N ALA A 22 4.26 -2.29 -6.77
CA ALA A 22 3.01 -2.27 -6.03
C ALA A 22 2.81 -3.55 -5.17
N ALA A 23 3.65 -4.57 -5.39
CA ALA A 23 3.81 -5.75 -4.55
C ALA A 23 4.29 -5.47 -3.10
N ALA A 24 4.86 -4.30 -2.79
CA ALA A 24 5.31 -3.98 -1.42
C ALA A 24 4.15 -3.73 -0.42
N GLN A 25 2.91 -3.63 -0.92
CA GLN A 25 1.72 -3.34 -0.11
C GLN A 25 0.97 -4.61 0.32
N LEU A 26 1.27 -5.79 -0.25
CA LEU A 26 0.58 -7.03 0.10
C LEU A 26 0.97 -7.61 1.47
N ALA A 27 2.07 -7.14 2.08
CA ALA A 27 2.45 -7.55 3.43
C ALA A 27 1.80 -6.60 4.44
N PHE A 28 1.03 -7.17 5.38
CA PHE A 28 0.42 -6.42 6.48
C PHE A 28 1.52 -5.70 7.28
N ARG A 29 1.49 -4.37 7.28
CA ARG A 29 2.49 -3.51 7.93
C ARG A 29 1.91 -2.90 9.20
N CYS A 30 2.18 -3.50 10.36
CA CYS A 30 1.64 -3.01 11.64
C CYS A 30 2.03 -1.56 11.97
N ASP A 31 3.18 -1.11 11.46
CA ASP A 31 3.71 0.24 11.66
C ASP A 31 2.88 1.34 10.99
N VAL A 32 2.00 0.99 10.04
CA VAL A 32 1.09 1.95 9.38
C VAL A 32 -0.30 2.01 10.01
N PHE A 33 -0.51 1.28 11.09
CA PHE A 33 -1.77 1.27 11.83
C PHE A 33 -1.55 1.70 13.26
N GLU A 34 -2.50 2.47 13.79
CA GLU A 34 -2.53 2.86 15.18
C GLU A 34 -3.91 2.59 15.79
N ARG A 35 -3.95 2.39 17.11
CA ARG A 35 -5.21 2.38 17.85
C ARG A 35 -5.53 3.79 18.33
N ASP A 36 -6.75 4.23 18.07
CA ASP A 36 -7.25 5.46 18.67
C ASP A 36 -7.62 5.27 20.15
N ALA A 37 -8.04 6.36 20.81
CA ALA A 37 -8.45 6.36 22.21
C ALA A 37 -9.69 5.49 22.49
N LEU A 38 -10.46 5.12 21.46
CA LEU A 38 -11.62 4.23 21.56
C LEU A 38 -11.24 2.76 21.28
N GLY A 39 -9.96 2.52 20.97
CA GLY A 39 -9.42 1.20 20.66
C GLY A 39 -9.69 0.74 19.23
N ALA A 40 -10.18 1.60 18.34
CA ALA A 40 -10.34 1.24 16.93
C ALA A 40 -9.01 1.41 16.20
N TRP A 41 -8.74 0.49 15.28
CA TRP A 41 -7.59 0.59 14.39
C TRP A 41 -7.85 1.62 13.31
N ASN A 42 -6.85 2.47 13.05
CA ASN A 42 -6.86 3.47 12.01
C ASN A 42 -5.55 3.38 11.21
N ALA A 43 -5.61 3.59 9.91
CA ALA A 43 -4.39 3.72 9.10
C ALA A 43 -3.82 5.13 9.24
N THR A 44 -2.51 5.24 9.42
CA THR A 44 -1.80 6.53 9.47
C THR A 44 -1.40 7.01 8.08
N GLU A 45 -1.20 6.08 7.15
CA GLU A 45 -0.93 6.32 5.73
C GLU A 45 -1.85 5.49 4.82
N PRO A 46 -2.07 5.90 3.55
CA PRO A 46 -2.77 5.10 2.57
C PRO A 46 -2.14 3.71 2.39
N VAL A 47 -2.94 2.66 2.59
CA VAL A 47 -2.45 1.27 2.46
C VAL A 47 -3.49 0.38 1.79
N THR A 48 -3.03 -0.48 0.89
CA THR A 48 -3.85 -1.53 0.28
C THR A 48 -3.52 -2.84 0.97
N VAL A 49 -4.53 -3.52 1.52
CA VAL A 49 -4.36 -4.77 2.26
C VAL A 49 -5.00 -5.91 1.48
N ASP A 50 -4.29 -7.03 1.36
CA ASP A 50 -4.87 -8.26 0.81
C ASP A 50 -5.71 -8.98 1.87
N THR A 51 -6.97 -9.23 1.55
CA THR A 51 -7.92 -9.91 2.45
C THR A 51 -8.56 -11.09 1.71
N HIS A 52 -9.23 -11.98 2.45
CA HIS A 52 -9.94 -13.12 1.84
C HIS A 52 -11.06 -12.74 0.84
N ILE A 53 -11.50 -11.48 0.82
CA ILE A 53 -12.49 -10.95 -0.14
C ILE A 53 -11.84 -10.14 -1.28
N GLY A 54 -10.50 -10.06 -1.31
CA GLY A 54 -9.71 -9.31 -2.28
C GLY A 54 -8.90 -8.17 -1.65
N LEU A 55 -8.34 -7.33 -2.51
CA LEU A 55 -7.58 -6.15 -2.12
C LEU A 55 -8.52 -5.06 -1.61
N VAL A 56 -8.22 -4.50 -0.43
CA VAL A 56 -8.98 -3.43 0.20
C VAL A 56 -8.07 -2.22 0.40
N ASP A 57 -8.44 -1.10 -0.20
CA ASP A 57 -7.78 0.18 0.03
C ASP A 57 -8.31 0.82 1.31
N ILE A 58 -7.38 1.17 2.20
CA ILE A 58 -7.66 1.80 3.49
C ILE A 58 -7.10 3.22 3.45
N MET A 59 -7.99 4.19 3.61
CA MET A 59 -7.62 5.61 3.70
C MET A 59 -7.48 6.04 5.16
N PRO A 60 -6.52 6.95 5.46
CA PRO A 60 -6.42 7.56 6.78
C PRO A 60 -7.68 8.32 7.19
N GLY A 61 -7.85 8.49 8.50
CA GLY A 61 -8.95 9.28 9.08
C GLY A 61 -10.26 8.52 9.25
N HIS A 62 -10.28 7.22 8.95
CA HIS A 62 -11.44 6.35 9.18
C HIS A 62 -11.02 5.04 9.87
N PRO A 63 -11.87 4.51 10.76
CA PRO A 63 -11.63 3.22 11.39
C PRO A 63 -11.66 2.12 10.35
N VAL A 64 -10.71 1.18 10.43
CA VAL A 64 -10.71 0.02 9.55
C VAL A 64 -11.88 -0.91 9.83
N SER A 65 -12.30 -1.63 8.79
CA SER A 65 -13.35 -2.64 8.91
C SER A 65 -13.02 -3.69 9.97
N THR A 66 -14.04 -4.28 10.59
CA THR A 66 -13.88 -5.31 11.65
C THR A 66 -13.05 -6.51 11.19
N THR A 67 -13.11 -6.86 9.90
CA THR A 67 -12.32 -7.96 9.32
C THR A 67 -10.82 -7.65 9.38
N VAL A 68 -10.43 -6.47 8.93
CA VAL A 68 -9.03 -6.00 8.92
C VAL A 68 -8.56 -5.79 10.36
N ALA A 69 -9.39 -5.20 11.22
CA ALA A 69 -9.10 -5.01 12.64
C ALA A 69 -8.79 -6.33 13.36
N ARG A 70 -9.51 -7.42 13.04
CA ARG A 70 -9.23 -8.74 13.63
C ARG A 70 -7.89 -9.32 13.20
N ILE A 71 -7.46 -9.04 11.97
CA ILE A 71 -6.14 -9.47 11.48
C ILE A 71 -5.07 -8.67 12.23
N LEU A 72 -5.23 -7.35 12.32
CA LEU A 72 -4.36 -6.47 13.10
C LEU A 72 -4.22 -6.91 14.55
N ASP A 73 -5.33 -7.25 15.21
CA ASP A 73 -5.32 -7.73 16.59
C ASP A 73 -4.54 -9.02 16.80
N ARG A 74 -4.41 -9.84 15.74
CA ARG A 74 -3.68 -11.10 15.79
C ARG A 74 -2.21 -10.93 15.44
N GLU A 75 -1.87 -9.95 14.60
CA GLU A 75 -0.55 -9.86 13.97
C GLU A 75 0.35 -8.71 14.50
N CYS A 76 -0.16 -7.71 15.25
CA CYS A 76 0.58 -6.46 15.55
C CYS A 76 1.01 -6.18 17.01
#